data_AF-A0A672KDI1-F1
#
_entry.id   AF-A0A672KDI1-F1
#
_cell.length_a   1.000
_cell.length_b   1.000
_cell.length_c   1.000
_cell.angle_alpha   90.00
_cell.angle_beta   90.00
_cell.angle_gamma   90.00
#
_symmetry.space_group_name_H-M   'P 1'
#
loop_
_entity.id
_entity.type
_entity.pdbx_description
1 polymer ?
#
loop_
_entity_poly.entity_id
_entity_poly.type
_entity_poly.pdbx_seq_one_letter_code
_entity_poly.pdbx_strand_id
1 'polypeptide(L)'
;MPETIPSLSPETLLTWSRLSYQQLLCEICSLYIPEQEIPRRDLEGLISQALSSFSIPEAVRLVQLKDSLSILELFHGETLAFKDLAMSCTSQFLQYFLRKDGKRATILVGTSGDTGGSAIRSVLGLSEVDIVVVFPRRRITRVQERQMTTSIADNVHVFAGKE
;
A
#
# COMPACT_ATOMS: atom_id res chain seq x y z
N MET A 1 -4.47 15.96 8.26
CA MET A 1 -3.13 15.93 8.89
C MET A 1 -3.36 15.79 10.39
N PRO A 2 -2.57 15.01 11.15
CA PRO A 2 -2.73 14.95 12.59
C PRO A 2 -2.49 16.34 13.20
N GLU A 3 -3.22 16.66 14.27
CA GLU A 3 -3.08 17.95 14.98
C GLU A 3 -1.71 18.09 15.65
N THR A 4 -1.10 16.95 16.02
CA THR A 4 0.22 16.88 16.62
C THR A 4 1.04 15.77 15.96
N ILE A 5 2.36 15.97 15.91
CA ILE A 5 3.31 14.93 15.49
C ILE A 5 3.93 14.36 16.77
N PRO A 6 3.74 13.05 17.08
CA PRO A 6 4.30 12.43 18.27
C PRO A 6 5.83 12.50 18.30
N SER A 7 6.39 12.90 19.44
CA SER A 7 7.85 12.92 19.65
C SER A 7 8.32 11.56 20.14
N LEU A 8 9.42 11.06 19.56
CA LEU A 8 10.06 9.81 19.96
C LEU A 8 11.32 10.11 20.77
N SER A 9 11.50 9.41 21.90
CA SER A 9 12.71 9.52 22.70
C SER A 9 13.89 8.78 22.04
N PRO A 10 15.14 9.16 22.33
CA PRO A 10 16.32 8.41 21.87
C PRO A 10 16.28 6.93 22.27
N GLU A 11 15.78 6.60 23.46
CA GLU A 11 15.64 5.23 23.96
C GLU A 11 14.62 4.43 23.13
N THR A 12 13.53 5.09 22.73
CA THR A 12 12.52 4.51 21.85
C THR A 12 13.12 4.20 20.48
N LEU A 13 13.83 5.16 19.88
CA LEU A 13 14.50 4.97 18.60
C LEU A 13 15.56 3.85 18.63
N LEU A 14 16.33 3.75 19.72
CA LEU A 14 17.28 2.65 19.92
C LEU A 14 16.58 1.29 20.01
N THR A 15 15.44 1.23 20.69
CA THR A 15 14.62 0.02 20.77
C THR A 15 14.07 -0.36 19.39
N TRP A 16 13.52 0.62 18.67
CA TRP A 16 12.91 0.43 17.35
C TRP A 16 13.91 0.06 16.26
N SER A 17 15.19 0.41 16.42
CA SER A 17 16.27 0.02 15.49
C SER A 17 16.44 -1.50 15.33
N ARG A 18 15.89 -2.28 16.26
CA ARG A 18 15.97 -3.75 16.27
C ARG A 18 14.71 -4.42 15.74
N LEU A 19 13.68 -3.65 15.42
CA LEU A 19 12.41 -4.18 14.93
C LEU A 19 12.52 -4.57 13.45
N SER A 20 11.79 -5.62 13.07
CA SER A 20 11.51 -5.86 11.65
C SER A 20 10.68 -4.71 11.05
N TYR A 21 10.68 -4.59 9.72
CA TYR A 21 9.90 -3.57 9.03
C TYR A 21 8.40 -3.62 9.39
N GLN A 22 7.83 -4.83 9.46
CA GLN A 22 6.44 -5.04 9.87
C GLN A 22 6.18 -4.57 11.31
N GLN A 23 7.05 -4.93 12.26
CA GLN A 23 6.90 -4.50 13.65
C GLN A 23 7.02 -2.98 13.77
N LEU A 24 7.99 -2.38 13.08
CA LEU A 24 8.17 -0.93 13.06
C LEU A 24 6.94 -0.22 12.48
N LEU A 25 6.34 -0.76 11.42
CA LEU A 25 5.08 -0.23 10.89
C LEU A 25 3.95 -0.30 11.92
N CYS A 26 3.83 -1.39 12.67
CA CYS A 26 2.81 -1.52 13.72
C CYS A 26 3.01 -0.44 14.80
N GLU A 27 4.25 -0.23 15.25
CA GLU A 27 4.58 0.81 16.22
C GLU A 27 4.27 2.22 15.70
N ILE A 28 4.70 2.55 14.49
CA ILE A 28 4.44 3.86 13.87
C ILE A 28 2.94 4.07 13.68
N CYS A 29 2.20 3.09 13.17
CA CYS A 29 0.76 3.20 12.99
C CYS A 29 0.02 3.39 14.33
N SER A 30 0.47 2.71 15.40
CA SER A 30 -0.12 2.83 16.74
C SER A 30 0.02 4.23 17.33
N LEU A 31 0.97 5.05 16.85
CA LEU A 31 1.07 6.46 17.25
C LEU A 31 -0.07 7.33 16.70
N TYR A 32 -0.69 6.93 15.59
CA TYR A 32 -1.70 7.71 14.88
C TYR A 32 -3.08 7.07 14.88
N ILE A 33 -3.17 5.77 15.16
CA ILE A 33 -4.41 4.99 15.17
C ILE A 33 -4.66 4.54 16.61
N PRO A 34 -5.67 5.10 17.30
CA PRO A 34 -6.03 4.68 18.65
C PRO A 34 -6.48 3.22 18.68
N GLU A 35 -6.16 2.50 19.76
CA GLU A 35 -6.54 1.09 19.93
C GLU A 35 -8.06 0.86 19.91
N GLN A 36 -8.86 1.89 20.24
CA GLN A 36 -10.32 1.83 20.18
C GLN A 36 -10.84 1.76 18.73
N GLU A 37 -10.07 2.27 17.77
CA GLU A 37 -10.42 2.21 16.34
C GLU A 37 -10.00 0.88 15.72
N ILE A 38 -8.73 0.52 15.92
CA ILE A 38 -8.13 -0.74 15.46
C ILE A 38 -7.35 -1.35 16.63
N PRO A 39 -7.85 -2.45 17.25
CA PRO A 39 -7.11 -3.16 18.28
C PRO A 39 -5.75 -3.63 17.77
N ARG A 40 -4.73 -3.66 18.66
CA ARG A 40 -3.35 -4.00 18.29
C ARG A 40 -3.22 -5.30 17.49
N ARG A 41 -3.95 -6.34 17.90
CA ARG A 41 -3.97 -7.64 17.22
C ARG A 41 -4.49 -7.54 15.78
N ASP A 42 -5.52 -6.72 15.57
CA ASP A 42 -6.11 -6.52 14.25
C ASP A 42 -5.16 -5.71 13.37
N LEU A 43 -4.52 -4.66 13.91
CA LEU A 43 -3.50 -3.86 13.22
C LEU A 43 -2.34 -4.73 12.73
N GLU A 44 -1.82 -5.60 13.58
CA GLU A 44 -0.75 -6.55 13.21
C GLU A 44 -1.17 -7.49 12.08
N GLY A 45 -2.41 -8.00 12.13
CA GLY A 45 -2.97 -8.85 11.07
C GLY A 45 -3.14 -8.10 9.74
N LEU A 46 -3.64 -6.87 9.78
CA LEU A 46 -3.84 -6.03 8.60
C LEU A 46 -2.51 -5.68 7.92
N ILE A 47 -1.49 -5.29 8.71
CA ILE A 47 -0.16 -4.99 8.18
C ILE A 47 0.50 -6.28 7.64
N SER A 48 0.36 -7.41 8.34
CA SER A 48 0.87 -8.68 7.85
C SER A 48 0.27 -9.06 6.49
N GLN A 49 -1.04 -8.88 6.33
CA GLN A 49 -1.74 -9.16 5.08
C GLN A 49 -1.29 -8.20 3.98
N ALA A 50 -1.14 -6.91 4.28
CA ALA A 50 -0.67 -5.89 3.34
C ALA A 50 0.72 -6.19 2.77
N LEU A 51 1.63 -6.73 3.59
CA LEU A 51 3.00 -7.04 3.18
C LEU A 51 3.15 -8.44 2.56
N SER A 52 2.13 -9.30 2.65
CA SER A 52 2.19 -10.71 2.22
C SER A 52 2.43 -10.90 0.71
N SER A 53 2.11 -9.91 -0.11
CA SER A 53 2.25 -9.97 -1.56
C SER A 53 3.62 -9.46 -2.08
N PHE A 54 4.51 -9.02 -1.18
CA PHE A 54 5.84 -8.56 -1.56
C PHE A 54 6.77 -9.75 -1.83
N SER A 55 7.63 -9.62 -2.84
CA SER A 55 8.52 -10.70 -3.29
C SER A 55 9.67 -11.02 -2.34
N ILE A 56 9.87 -10.21 -1.30
CA ILE A 56 10.86 -10.43 -0.24
C ILE A 56 10.22 -10.31 1.14
N PRO A 57 10.65 -11.09 2.15
CA PRO A 57 10.07 -11.07 3.49
C PRO A 57 10.11 -9.70 4.17
N GLU A 58 11.16 -8.91 3.90
CA GLU A 58 11.35 -7.60 4.54
C GLU A 58 10.52 -6.49 3.90
N ALA A 59 9.84 -6.76 2.77
CA ALA A 59 9.13 -5.84 1.87
C ALA A 59 10.00 -4.71 1.25
N VAL A 60 11.00 -4.22 1.99
CA VAL A 60 11.97 -3.20 1.58
C VAL A 60 13.39 -3.72 1.83
N ARG A 61 14.35 -3.28 1.01
CA ARG A 61 15.75 -3.70 1.15
C ARG A 61 16.70 -2.52 1.01
N LEU A 62 17.62 -2.37 1.95
CA LEU A 62 18.72 -1.42 1.83
C LEU A 62 19.93 -2.13 1.19
N VAL A 63 20.33 -1.68 0.02
CA VAL A 63 21.49 -2.18 -0.72
C VAL A 63 22.61 -1.15 -0.66
N GLN A 64 23.78 -1.56 -0.16
CA GLN A 64 24.96 -0.71 -0.15
C GLN A 64 25.77 -0.91 -1.43
N LEU A 65 26.06 0.19 -2.12
CA LEU A 65 26.94 0.27 -3.28
C LEU A 65 28.31 0.81 -2.87
N LYS A 66 29.17 1.09 -3.87
CA LYS A 66 30.48 1.71 -3.65
C LYS A 66 30.35 3.14 -3.13
N ASP A 67 31.43 3.66 -2.55
CA ASP A 67 31.56 5.07 -2.15
C ASP A 67 30.48 5.57 -1.17
N SER A 68 30.08 4.70 -0.25
CA SER A 68 29.04 5.00 0.77
C SER A 68 27.66 5.35 0.19
N LEU A 69 27.42 5.01 -1.08
CA LEU A 69 26.11 5.14 -1.69
C LEU A 69 25.22 3.95 -1.26
N SER A 70 24.03 4.24 -0.77
CA SER A 70 23.02 3.22 -0.46
C SER A 70 21.75 3.45 -1.26
N ILE A 71 21.13 2.37 -1.73
CA ILE A 71 19.84 2.37 -2.41
C ILE A 71 18.83 1.67 -1.51
N LEU A 72 17.73 2.36 -1.20
CA LEU A 72 16.57 1.74 -0.57
C LEU A 72 15.62 1.25 -1.67
N GLU A 73 15.59 -0.06 -1.88
CA GLU A 73 14.70 -0.72 -2.82
C GLU A 73 13.29 -0.79 -2.23
N LEU A 74 12.36 -0.10 -2.89
CA LEU A 74 10.94 -0.01 -2.50
C LEU A 74 10.02 -0.65 -3.55
N PHE A 75 10.58 -1.43 -4.48
CA PHE A 75 9.90 -1.94 -5.67
C PHE A 75 9.68 -3.46 -5.62
N HIS A 76 9.66 -4.05 -4.42
CA HIS A 76 9.42 -5.49 -4.25
C HIS A 76 7.93 -5.85 -4.16
N GLY A 77 7.04 -4.88 -4.34
CA GLY A 77 5.61 -5.11 -4.53
C GLY A 77 5.28 -5.59 -5.95
N GLU A 78 4.05 -6.03 -6.15
CA GLU A 78 3.61 -6.69 -7.38
C GLU A 78 3.60 -5.78 -8.61
N THR A 79 3.60 -4.47 -8.42
CA THR A 79 3.65 -3.50 -9.53
C THR A 79 5.03 -2.90 -9.72
N LEU A 80 6.01 -3.33 -8.92
CA LEU A 80 7.40 -2.87 -8.97
C LEU A 80 7.55 -1.36 -8.70
N ALA A 81 6.61 -0.79 -7.95
CA ALA A 81 6.59 0.63 -7.60
C ALA A 81 6.44 0.83 -6.10
N PHE A 82 7.07 1.88 -5.57
CA PHE A 82 7.02 2.22 -4.15
C PHE A 82 5.59 2.48 -3.61
N LYS A 83 4.64 2.78 -4.50
CA LYS A 83 3.24 3.04 -4.14
C LYS A 83 2.57 1.81 -3.53
N ASP A 84 3.07 0.61 -3.85
CA ASP A 84 2.54 -0.65 -3.31
C ASP A 84 2.61 -0.68 -1.79
N LEU A 85 3.67 -0.12 -1.18
CA LEU A 85 3.84 -0.10 0.28
C LEU A 85 2.68 0.61 0.97
N ALA A 86 2.32 1.80 0.49
CA ALA A 86 1.25 2.58 1.07
C ALA A 86 -0.14 2.05 0.68
N MET A 87 -0.33 1.69 -0.59
CA MET A 87 -1.63 1.28 -1.10
C MET A 87 -2.08 -0.06 -0.55
N SER A 88 -1.18 -1.04 -0.39
CA SER A 88 -1.51 -2.31 0.23
C SER A 88 -2.00 -2.11 1.67
N CYS A 89 -1.31 -1.33 2.50
CA CYS A 89 -1.78 -1.02 3.86
C CYS A 89 -3.12 -0.26 3.85
N THR A 90 -3.25 0.76 3.00
CA THR A 90 -4.47 1.58 2.91
C THR A 90 -5.69 0.74 2.53
N SER A 91 -5.54 -0.19 1.59
CA SER A 91 -6.62 -1.08 1.16
C SER A 91 -7.10 -2.02 2.29
N GLN A 92 -6.18 -2.57 3.08
CA GLN A 92 -6.51 -3.41 4.24
C GLN A 92 -7.28 -2.61 5.29
N PHE A 93 -6.83 -1.38 5.59
CA PHE A 93 -7.53 -0.51 6.54
C PHE A 93 -8.91 -0.08 6.02
N LEU A 94 -9.02 0.30 4.75
CA LEU A 94 -10.30 0.65 4.14
C LEU A 94 -11.28 -0.53 4.20
N GLN A 95 -10.84 -1.73 3.81
CA GLN A 95 -11.66 -2.93 3.87
C GLN A 95 -12.09 -3.25 5.31
N TYR A 96 -11.19 -3.13 6.28
CA TYR A 96 -11.50 -3.33 7.70
C TYR A 96 -12.66 -2.44 8.15
N PHE A 97 -12.58 -1.13 7.87
CA PHE A 97 -13.64 -0.19 8.26
C PHE A 97 -14.93 -0.39 7.46
N LEU A 98 -14.85 -0.69 6.16
CA LEU A 98 -16.04 -1.00 5.35
C LEU A 98 -16.78 -2.22 5.89
N ARG A 99 -16.06 -3.27 6.29
CA ARG A 99 -16.64 -4.47 6.92
C ARG A 99 -17.25 -4.15 8.27
N LYS A 100 -16.54 -3.41 9.13
CA LYS A 100 -17.02 -2.99 10.46
C LYS A 100 -18.34 -2.24 10.37
N ASP A 101 -18.49 -1.40 9.35
CA ASP A 101 -19.68 -0.58 9.13
C ASP A 101 -20.76 -1.24 8.24
N GLY A 102 -20.50 -2.43 7.68
CA GLY A 102 -21.40 -3.06 6.70
C GLY A 102 -21.59 -2.24 5.42
N LYS A 103 -20.56 -1.50 4.99
CA LYS A 103 -20.60 -0.60 3.83
C LYS A 103 -19.77 -1.13 2.66
N ARG A 104 -19.97 -0.51 1.50
CA ARG A 104 -19.16 -0.69 0.29
C ARG A 104 -18.66 0.66 -0.21
N ALA A 105 -17.57 0.67 -0.96
CA ALA A 105 -17.06 1.87 -1.61
C ALA A 105 -16.70 1.61 -3.08
N THR A 106 -16.82 2.64 -3.91
CA THR A 106 -16.26 2.65 -5.26
C THR A 106 -15.12 3.67 -5.31
N ILE A 107 -13.93 3.20 -5.65
CA ILE A 107 -12.73 4.05 -5.79
C ILE A 107 -12.61 4.46 -7.25
N LEU A 108 -12.55 5.77 -7.52
CA LEU A 108 -12.26 6.31 -8.83
C LEU A 108 -10.83 6.84 -8.88
N VAL A 109 -10.01 6.32 -9.80
CA VAL A 109 -8.60 6.69 -9.97
C VAL A 109 -8.35 7.23 -11.37
N GLY A 110 -7.92 8.48 -11.45
CA GLY A 110 -7.26 9.01 -12.65
C GLY A 110 -5.74 8.78 -12.55
N THR A 111 -5.11 8.20 -13.56
CA THR A 111 -3.68 7.90 -13.55
C THR A 111 -2.99 8.25 -14.87
N SER A 112 -1.69 8.52 -14.80
CA SER A 112 -0.79 8.61 -15.97
C SER A 112 0.24 7.47 -16.01
N GLY A 113 0.02 6.37 -15.28
CA GLY A 113 0.95 5.24 -15.21
C GLY A 113 0.76 4.39 -13.95
N ASP A 114 1.84 4.21 -13.19
CA ASP A 114 1.97 3.21 -12.11
C ASP A 114 0.88 3.27 -11.02
N THR A 115 0.41 4.48 -10.67
CA THR A 115 -0.62 4.66 -9.62
C THR A 115 -1.85 3.80 -9.87
N GLY A 116 -2.26 3.62 -11.13
CA GLY A 116 -3.41 2.79 -11.47
C GLY A 116 -3.15 1.30 -11.24
N GLY A 117 -1.96 0.81 -11.60
CA GLY A 117 -1.55 -0.56 -11.33
C GLY A 117 -1.53 -0.86 -9.83
N SER A 118 -0.85 -0.01 -9.04
CA SER A 118 -0.78 -0.17 -7.58
C SER A 118 -2.16 -0.12 -6.92
N ALA A 119 -3.03 0.79 -7.38
CA ALA A 119 -4.38 0.92 -6.83
C ALA A 119 -5.26 -0.28 -7.17
N ILE A 120 -5.19 -0.80 -8.40
CA ILE A 120 -5.92 -2.02 -8.79
C ILE A 120 -5.43 -3.19 -7.95
N ARG A 121 -4.11 -3.35 -7.83
CA ARG A 121 -3.55 -4.52 -7.15
C ARG A 121 -3.86 -4.54 -5.66
N SER A 122 -3.89 -3.38 -5.01
CA SER A 122 -4.19 -3.31 -3.58
C SER A 122 -5.63 -3.72 -3.24
N VAL A 123 -6.60 -3.52 -4.14
CA VAL A 123 -8.01 -3.87 -3.89
C VAL A 123 -8.50 -5.06 -4.71
N LEU A 124 -7.62 -5.76 -5.41
CA LEU A 124 -8.00 -6.86 -6.30
C LEU A 124 -8.74 -7.97 -5.54
N GLY A 125 -10.00 -8.23 -5.92
CA GLY A 125 -10.82 -9.27 -5.29
C GLY A 125 -11.39 -8.91 -3.91
N LEU A 126 -11.21 -7.69 -3.43
CA LEU A 126 -11.84 -7.24 -2.18
C LEU A 126 -13.33 -7.00 -2.41
N SER A 127 -14.17 -7.82 -1.77
CA SER A 127 -15.62 -7.81 -1.99
C SER A 127 -16.28 -6.47 -1.70
N GLU A 128 -15.79 -5.70 -0.73
CA GLU A 128 -16.38 -4.43 -0.26
C GLU A 128 -16.02 -3.22 -1.14
N VAL A 129 -15.09 -3.39 -2.09
CA VAL A 129 -14.53 -2.29 -2.87
C VAL A 129 -14.64 -2.58 -4.35
N ASP A 130 -15.25 -1.68 -5.11
CA ASP A 130 -15.14 -1.63 -6.56
C ASP A 130 -14.10 -0.56 -6.93
N ILE A 131 -13.29 -0.79 -7.97
CA ILE A 131 -12.33 0.21 -8.46
C ILE A 131 -12.53 0.50 -9.94
N VAL A 132 -12.58 1.80 -10.25
CA VAL A 132 -12.64 2.34 -11.60
C VAL A 132 -11.36 3.11 -11.86
N VAL A 133 -10.56 2.65 -12.81
CA VAL A 133 -9.31 3.32 -13.21
C VAL A 133 -9.44 3.89 -14.61
N VAL A 134 -9.14 5.17 -14.76
CA VAL A 134 -9.10 5.89 -16.04
C VAL A 134 -7.67 6.33 -16.33
N PHE A 135 -7.15 5.94 -17.49
CA PHE A 135 -5.80 6.33 -17.93
C PHE A 135 -5.81 6.93 -19.35
N PRO A 136 -4.88 7.84 -19.69
CA PRO A 136 -4.81 8.43 -21.02
C PRO A 136 -4.27 7.40 -22.03
N ARG A 137 -5.11 7.04 -23.01
CA ARG A 137 -4.75 6.09 -24.08
C ARG A 137 -3.47 6.52 -24.78
N ARG A 138 -2.55 5.57 -25.03
CA ARG A 138 -1.27 5.78 -25.73
C ARG A 138 -0.30 6.78 -25.07
N ARG A 139 -0.57 7.24 -23.85
CA ARG A 139 0.33 8.16 -23.10
C ARG A 139 1.01 7.53 -21.89
N ILE A 140 0.91 6.21 -21.76
CA ILE A 140 1.56 5.43 -20.72
C ILE A 140 2.37 4.30 -21.35
N THR A 141 3.32 3.74 -20.61
CA THR A 141 4.10 2.61 -21.12
C THR A 141 3.24 1.35 -21.25
N ARG A 142 3.65 0.43 -22.12
CA ARG A 142 2.94 -0.84 -22.30
C ARG A 142 2.96 -1.71 -21.03
N VAL A 143 3.98 -1.57 -20.19
CA VAL A 143 4.07 -2.30 -18.92
C VAL A 143 3.00 -1.79 -17.96
N GLN A 144 2.90 -0.47 -17.78
CA GLN A 144 1.88 0.17 -16.94
C GLN A 144 0.46 -0.13 -17.43
N GLU A 145 0.23 -0.05 -18.75
CA GLU A 145 -1.07 -0.38 -19.34
C GLU A 145 -1.45 -1.84 -19.07
N ARG A 146 -0.51 -2.77 -19.19
CA ARG A 146 -0.74 -4.20 -18.90
C ARG A 146 -1.02 -4.45 -17.43
N GLN A 147 -0.23 -3.85 -16.53
CA GLN A 147 -0.48 -3.96 -15.08
C GLN A 147 -1.91 -3.56 -14.68
N MET A 148 -2.56 -2.66 -15.44
CA MET A 148 -3.96 -2.33 -15.23
C MET A 148 -4.90 -3.28 -15.98
N THR A 149 -4.69 -3.46 -17.29
CA THR A 149 -5.65 -4.15 -18.18
C THR A 149 -5.65 -5.67 -18.08
N THR A 150 -4.64 -6.28 -17.47
CA THR A 150 -4.56 -7.76 -17.30
C THR A 150 -4.95 -8.21 -15.90
N SER A 151 -5.25 -7.29 -14.98
CA SER A 151 -5.74 -7.61 -13.63
C SER A 151 -7.25 -7.86 -13.67
N ILE A 152 -7.61 -9.11 -13.97
CA ILE A 152 -9.01 -9.52 -14.14
C ILE A 152 -9.58 -9.95 -12.79
N ALA A 153 -10.55 -9.17 -12.28
CA ALA A 153 -11.42 -9.53 -11.17
C ALA A 153 -12.75 -8.79 -11.32
N ASP A 154 -13.81 -9.32 -10.69
CA ASP A 154 -15.17 -8.77 -10.82
C ASP A 154 -15.27 -7.31 -10.36
N ASN A 155 -14.45 -6.93 -9.37
CA ASN A 155 -14.46 -5.60 -8.76
C ASN A 155 -13.52 -4.59 -9.46
N VAL A 156 -12.92 -4.95 -10.60
CA VAL A 156 -11.95 -4.10 -11.32
C VAL A 156 -12.52 -3.64 -12.66
N HIS A 157 -12.52 -2.33 -12.86
CA HIS A 157 -13.01 -1.69 -14.08
C HIS A 157 -11.97 -0.71 -14.62
N VAL A 158 -11.47 -0.97 -15.83
CA VAL A 158 -10.39 -0.17 -16.42
C VAL A 158 -10.87 0.47 -17.73
N PHE A 159 -10.71 1.79 -17.83
CA PHE A 159 -11.12 2.58 -18.98
C PHE A 159 -9.95 3.39 -19.54
N ALA A 160 -9.79 3.34 -20.85
CA ALA A 160 -8.87 4.22 -21.56
C ALA A 160 -9.62 5.51 -21.96
N GLY A 161 -9.07 6.66 -21.60
CA GLY A 161 -9.56 7.98 -22.04
C GLY A 161 -9.49 8.13 -23.56
N LYS A 162 -10.31 9.04 -24.11
CA LYS A 162 -10.28 9.37 -25.54
C LYS A 162 -8.94 10.00 -25.93
N GLU A 163 -8.55 9.81 -27.20
CA GLU A 163 -7.34 10.38 -27.80
C GLU A 163 -7.41 11.91 -27.91
#